data_AF-A0A3N4HYM9-F1
#
_entry.id   AF-A0A3N4HYM9-F1
#
_cell.length_a   1.000
_cell.length_b   1.000
_cell.length_c   1.000
_cell.angle_alpha   90.00
_cell.angle_beta   90.00
_cell.angle_gamma   90.00
#
_symmetry.space_group_name_H-M   'P 1'
#
loop_
_entity.id
_entity.type
_entity.pdbx_description
1 polymer ?
#
loop_
_entity_poly.entity_id
_entity_poly.type
_entity_poly.pdbx_seq_one_letter_code
_entity_poly.pdbx_strand_id
1 'polypeptide(L)'
;MSDPLPPGVDPRFRARTTWPPDFSVLTPNHQFSLERRYRRRTQLKWARPTLMKVVKTLQFATVVGGTWYCVFWADWGTRETPFEPIREWVREKRSVVFGDRSRIVKESKD
;
A
#
# COMPACT_ATOMS: atom_id res chain seq x y z
N MET A 1 -15.49 -18.34 -41.26
CA MET A 1 -16.40 -18.64 -40.13
C MET A 1 -16.38 -17.41 -39.23
N SER A 2 -17.46 -16.64 -39.12
CA SER A 2 -17.51 -15.48 -38.23
C SER A 2 -18.03 -15.90 -36.86
N ASP A 3 -17.26 -15.65 -35.81
CA ASP A 3 -17.63 -16.05 -34.45
C ASP A 3 -18.93 -15.39 -33.97
N PRO A 4 -19.72 -16.09 -33.13
CA PRO A 4 -20.92 -15.53 -32.53
C PRO A 4 -20.55 -14.33 -31.65
N LEU A 5 -21.38 -13.27 -31.72
CA LEU A 5 -21.21 -12.07 -30.92
C LEU A 5 -21.28 -12.40 -29.42
N PRO A 6 -20.44 -11.77 -28.58
CA PRO A 6 -20.58 -11.89 -27.15
C PRO A 6 -21.95 -11.38 -26.69
N PRO A 7 -22.57 -12.01 -25.67
CA PRO A 7 -23.90 -11.61 -25.20
C PRO A 7 -23.88 -10.16 -24.70
N GLY A 8 -24.81 -9.33 -25.18
CA GLY A 8 -24.98 -7.93 -24.75
C GLY A 8 -24.47 -6.85 -25.72
N VAL A 9 -24.02 -7.20 -26.93
CA VAL A 9 -23.61 -6.23 -27.96
C VAL A 9 -24.73 -6.05 -28.99
N ASP A 10 -25.19 -4.81 -29.15
CA ASP A 10 -26.19 -4.45 -30.19
C ASP A 10 -25.55 -4.61 -31.59
N PRO A 11 -26.17 -5.38 -32.52
CA PRO A 11 -25.64 -5.59 -33.87
C PRO A 11 -25.46 -4.31 -34.68
N ARG A 12 -26.07 -3.18 -34.30
CA ARG A 12 -25.88 -1.87 -34.96
C ARG A 12 -24.53 -1.22 -34.64
N PHE A 13 -23.90 -1.54 -33.50
CA PHE A 13 -22.65 -0.93 -33.05
C PHE A 13 -21.50 -1.96 -32.99
N ARG A 14 -21.35 -2.76 -34.04
CA ARG A 14 -20.27 -3.75 -34.14
C ARG A 14 -18.92 -3.09 -34.43
N ALA A 15 -17.92 -3.37 -33.61
CA ALA A 15 -16.53 -3.05 -33.95
C ALA A 15 -16.11 -3.80 -35.22
N ARG A 16 -15.49 -3.11 -36.18
CA ARG A 16 -15.00 -3.70 -37.44
C ARG A 16 -13.97 -4.82 -37.22
N THR A 17 -13.30 -4.84 -36.07
CA THR A 17 -12.31 -5.85 -35.69
C THR A 17 -12.64 -6.33 -34.29
N THR A 18 -12.96 -7.62 -34.16
CA THR A 18 -13.16 -8.28 -32.87
C THR A 18 -11.82 -8.32 -32.13
N TRP A 19 -11.84 -7.90 -30.86
CA TRP A 19 -10.71 -8.02 -29.96
C TRP A 19 -10.98 -9.20 -29.00
N PRO A 20 -9.99 -10.00 -28.60
CA PRO A 20 -8.60 -10.07 -29.06
C PRO A 20 -8.47 -10.72 -30.44
N PRO A 21 -7.51 -10.29 -31.29
CA PRO A 21 -7.23 -10.98 -32.55
C PRO A 21 -6.61 -12.36 -32.27
N ASP A 22 -7.04 -13.37 -33.02
CA ASP A 22 -6.45 -14.70 -32.94
C ASP A 22 -5.01 -14.68 -33.47
N PHE A 23 -4.05 -14.83 -32.56
CA PHE A 23 -2.62 -14.76 -32.89
C PHE A 23 -2.12 -15.90 -33.78
N SER A 24 -2.87 -17.00 -33.89
CA SER A 24 -2.55 -18.15 -34.75
C SER A 24 -2.83 -17.89 -36.24
N VAL A 25 -3.68 -16.91 -36.56
CA VAL A 25 -4.10 -16.59 -37.94
C VAL A 25 -3.26 -15.44 -38.53
N LEU A 26 -2.48 -14.76 -37.69
CA LEU A 26 -1.69 -13.59 -38.08
C LEU A 26 -0.34 -13.97 -38.70
N THR A 27 0.06 -13.23 -39.73
CA THR A 27 1.43 -13.30 -40.28
C THR A 27 2.45 -12.92 -39.20
N PRO A 28 3.62 -13.59 -39.12
CA PRO A 28 4.64 -13.33 -38.10
C PRO A 28 5.11 -11.87 -38.04
N ASN A 29 5.19 -11.18 -39.18
CA ASN A 29 5.50 -9.75 -39.24
C ASN A 29 4.48 -8.88 -38.50
N HIS A 30 3.19 -9.23 -38.58
CA HIS A 30 2.12 -8.49 -37.90
C HIS A 30 2.10 -8.80 -36.40
N GLN A 31 2.31 -10.07 -36.03
CA GLN A 31 2.47 -10.51 -34.64
C GLN A 31 3.60 -9.76 -33.94
N PHE A 32 4.76 -9.63 -34.57
CA PHE A 32 5.90 -8.89 -34.02
C PHE A 32 5.60 -7.40 -33.75
N SER A 33 4.83 -6.75 -34.64
CA SER A 33 4.40 -5.36 -34.45
C SER A 33 3.47 -5.20 -33.26
N LEU A 34 2.52 -6.13 -33.08
CA LEU A 34 1.62 -6.15 -31.93
C LEU A 34 2.37 -6.41 -30.62
N GLU A 35 3.30 -7.36 -30.64
CA GLU A 35 4.15 -7.66 -29.50
C GLU A 35 5.01 -6.45 -29.10
N ARG A 36 5.62 -5.76 -30.07
CA ARG A 36 6.38 -4.53 -29.83
C ARG A 36 5.50 -3.43 -29.22
N ARG A 37 4.28 -3.24 -29.73
CA ARG A 37 3.31 -2.27 -29.17
C ARG A 37 2.89 -2.66 -27.75
N TYR A 38 2.69 -3.94 -27.49
CA TYR A 38 2.35 -4.46 -26.16
C TYR A 38 3.48 -4.17 -25.16
N ARG A 39 4.74 -4.54 -25.48
CA ARG A 39 5.90 -4.29 -24.62
C ARG A 39 6.08 -2.80 -24.29
N ARG A 40 5.87 -1.91 -25.27
CA ARG A 40 5.92 -0.45 -25.03
C ARG A 40 4.82 0.01 -24.08
N ARG A 41 3.58 -0.44 -24.30
CA ARG A 41 2.43 -0.07 -23.46
C ARG A 41 2.55 -0.62 -22.04
N THR A 42 3.12 -1.81 -21.86
CA THR A 42 3.37 -2.35 -20.51
C THR A 42 4.43 -1.52 -19.80
N GLN A 43 5.55 -1.18 -20.45
CA GLN A 43 6.57 -0.30 -19.87
C GLN A 43 6.00 1.06 -19.42
N LEU A 44 5.15 1.68 -20.23
CA LEU A 44 4.45 2.92 -19.89
C LEU A 44 3.46 2.76 -18.72
N LYS A 45 2.75 1.62 -18.64
CA LYS A 45 1.90 1.28 -17.48
C LYS A 45 2.71 1.02 -16.22
N TRP A 46 3.93 0.50 -16.34
CA TRP A 46 4.82 0.24 -15.21
C TRP A 46 5.58 1.49 -14.76
N ALA A 47 5.77 2.48 -15.64
CA ALA A 47 6.36 3.80 -15.34
C ALA A 47 5.42 4.74 -14.53
N ARG A 48 4.36 4.21 -13.91
CA ARG A 48 3.39 4.99 -13.12
C ARG A 48 4.07 5.72 -11.94
N PRO A 49 3.56 6.92 -11.59
CA PRO A 49 4.32 7.99 -10.95
C PRO A 49 4.97 7.59 -9.62
N THR A 50 6.30 7.54 -9.63
CA THR A 50 7.16 7.31 -8.45
C THR A 50 6.97 8.38 -7.38
N LEU A 51 6.69 9.62 -7.80
CA LEU A 51 6.45 10.75 -6.88
C LEU A 51 5.29 10.46 -5.93
N MET A 52 4.21 9.85 -6.41
CA MET A 52 3.06 9.51 -5.56
C MET A 52 3.40 8.45 -4.51
N LYS A 53 4.32 7.52 -4.81
CA LYS A 53 4.81 6.54 -3.84
C LYS A 53 5.61 7.25 -2.74
N VAL A 54 6.51 8.16 -3.13
CA VAL A 54 7.31 8.96 -2.20
C VAL A 54 6.43 9.83 -1.32
N VAL A 55 5.46 10.55 -1.90
CA VAL A 55 4.55 11.41 -1.13
C VAL A 55 3.70 10.59 -0.16
N LYS A 56 3.22 9.40 -0.56
CA LYS A 56 2.50 8.52 0.37
C LYS A 56 3.37 8.02 1.52
N THR A 57 4.61 7.61 1.23
CA THR A 57 5.57 7.22 2.28
C THR A 57 5.87 8.39 3.20
N LEU A 58 6.06 9.59 2.65
CA LEU A 58 6.32 10.79 3.43
C LEU A 58 5.11 11.18 4.27
N GLN A 59 3.89 11.08 3.75
CA GLN A 59 2.66 11.34 4.50
C GLN A 59 2.57 10.43 5.73
N PHE A 60 2.78 9.12 5.56
CA PHE A 60 2.80 8.19 6.68
C PHE A 60 3.97 8.46 7.63
N ALA A 61 5.16 8.73 7.11
CA ALA A 61 6.33 9.07 7.92
C ALA A 61 6.10 10.33 8.77
N THR A 62 5.46 11.35 8.22
CA THR A 62 5.11 12.59 8.94
C THR A 62 4.08 12.33 10.02
N VAL A 63 3.03 11.54 9.75
CA VAL A 63 2.02 11.18 10.76
C VAL A 63 2.63 10.37 11.91
N VAL A 64 3.42 9.35 11.58
CA VAL A 64 4.09 8.49 12.56
C VAL A 64 5.12 9.29 13.36
N GLY A 65 5.95 10.09 12.69
CA GLY A 65 6.95 10.94 13.32
C GLY A 65 6.34 12.01 14.22
N GLY A 66 5.27 12.67 13.77
CA GLY A 66 4.52 13.64 14.56
C GLY A 66 3.92 13.01 15.82
N THR A 67 3.32 11.83 15.70
CA THR A 67 2.76 11.10 16.85
C THR A 67 3.85 10.69 17.84
N TRP A 68 4.98 10.17 17.36
CA TRP A 68 6.11 9.81 18.20
C TRP A 68 6.68 11.02 18.94
N TYR A 69 6.85 12.16 18.25
CA TYR A 69 7.27 13.42 18.88
C TYR A 69 6.27 13.88 19.95
N CYS A 70 4.97 13.86 19.66
CA CYS A 70 3.92 14.23 20.63
C CYS A 70 3.96 13.36 21.90
N VAL A 71 4.22 12.06 21.77
CA VAL A 71 4.26 11.15 22.91
C VAL A 71 5.52 11.37 23.76
N PHE A 72 6.69 11.55 23.16
CA PHE A 72 7.97 11.53 23.87
C PHE A 72 8.57 12.90 24.19
N TRP A 73 8.44 13.90 23.31
CA TRP A 73 9.16 15.18 23.42
C TRP A 73 8.28 16.41 23.48
N ALA A 74 7.01 16.35 23.04
CA ALA A 74 6.12 17.49 23.17
C ALA A 74 5.73 17.70 24.64
N ASP A 75 6.43 18.64 25.27
CA ASP A 75 6.08 19.21 26.57
C ASP A 75 5.38 20.55 26.32
N TRP A 76 4.05 20.54 26.38
CA TRP A 76 3.22 21.71 26.05
C TRP A 76 2.95 22.65 27.23
N GLY A 77 3.69 22.54 28.34
CA GLY A 77 3.69 23.51 29.45
C GLY A 77 2.33 23.72 30.14
N THR A 78 1.29 22.99 29.72
CA THR A 78 -0.08 23.08 30.20
C THR A 78 -0.39 21.78 30.93
N ARG A 79 -0.99 21.90 32.11
CA ARG A 79 -1.07 20.83 33.12
C ARG A 79 -1.87 19.59 32.72
N GLU A 80 -2.54 19.60 31.57
CA GLU A 80 -3.31 18.47 31.06
C GLU A 80 -3.04 18.31 29.55
N THR A 81 -2.17 17.36 29.20
CA THR A 81 -1.92 17.03 27.79
C THR A 81 -2.83 15.90 27.34
N PRO A 82 -3.42 15.94 26.13
CA PRO A 82 -4.36 14.91 25.65
C PRO A 82 -3.72 13.52 25.49
N PHE A 83 -2.39 13.44 25.59
CA PHE A 83 -1.61 12.21 25.48
C PHE A 83 -1.18 11.62 26.85
N GLU A 84 -1.48 12.28 27.97
CA GLU A 84 -1.26 11.72 29.31
C GLU A 84 -1.88 10.33 29.52
N PRO A 85 -3.17 10.08 29.21
CA PRO A 85 -3.77 8.76 29.42
C PRO A 85 -3.07 7.66 28.62
N ILE A 86 -2.53 8.00 27.44
CA ILE A 86 -1.75 7.07 26.61
C ILE A 86 -0.38 6.80 27.25
N ARG A 87 0.29 7.84 27.78
CA ARG A 87 1.59 7.70 28.47
C ARG A 87 1.46 6.86 29.74
N GLU A 88 0.39 7.05 30.53
CA GLU A 88 0.12 6.25 31.72
C GLU A 88 -0.17 4.79 31.39
N TRP A 89 -1.02 4.53 30.39
CA TRP A 89 -1.29 3.19 29.90
C TRP A 89 -0.03 2.47 29.37
N VAL A 90 0.84 3.18 28.65
CA VAL A 90 2.14 2.63 28.20
C VAL A 90 3.04 2.32 29.40
N ARG A 91 3.10 3.22 30.40
CA ARG A 91 3.89 3.01 31.63
C ARG A 91 3.37 1.82 32.43
N GLU A 92 2.06 1.67 32.55
CA GLU A 92 1.42 0.53 33.20
C GLU A 92 1.77 -0.77 32.47
N LYS A 93 1.61 -0.84 31.14
CA LYS A 93 1.99 -2.06 30.41
C LYS A 93 3.48 -2.34 30.47
N ARG A 94 4.32 -1.31 30.45
CA ARG A 94 5.76 -1.45 30.61
C ARG A 94 6.10 -1.97 32.02
N SER A 95 5.42 -1.52 33.07
CA SER A 95 5.65 -2.02 34.43
C SER A 95 5.16 -3.46 34.59
N VAL A 96 4.10 -3.87 33.91
CA VAL A 96 3.67 -5.28 33.89
C VAL A 96 4.65 -6.17 33.14
N VAL A 97 5.14 -5.73 31.96
CA VAL A 97 6.05 -6.55 31.13
C VAL A 97 7.48 -6.59 31.68
N PHE A 98 7.95 -5.50 32.29
CA PHE A 98 9.35 -5.38 32.76
C PHE A 98 9.50 -5.38 34.29
N GLY A 99 8.41 -5.26 35.07
CA GLY A 99 8.44 -5.08 36.52
C GLY A 99 8.29 -6.35 37.37
N ASP A 100 8.09 -7.52 36.76
CA ASP A 100 8.01 -8.79 37.52
C ASP A 100 9.39 -9.31 37.96
N ARG A 101 10.47 -8.79 37.37
CA ARG A 101 11.83 -9.26 37.65
C ARG A 101 12.39 -8.76 39.00
N SER A 102 11.82 -7.71 39.59
CA SER A 102 12.31 -7.11 40.84
C SER A 102 11.68 -7.69 42.11
N ARG A 103 10.50 -8.32 42.01
CA ARG A 103 9.88 -9.06 43.14
C ARG A 103 10.57 -10.41 43.37
N ILE A 104 10.86 -11.15 42.29
CA ILE A 104 11.55 -12.45 42.35
C ILE A 104 12.95 -12.34 42.99
N VAL A 105 13.67 -11.24 42.73
CA VAL A 105 15.01 -11.00 43.32
C VAL A 105 14.92 -10.65 44.82
N LYS A 106 13.79 -10.15 45.31
CA LYS A 106 13.58 -9.91 46.75
C LYS A 106 13.24 -11.20 47.50
N GLU A 107 12.42 -12.07 46.91
CA GLU A 107 12.02 -13.36 47.51
C GLU A 107 13.18 -14.37 47.62
N SER A 108 14.18 -14.30 46.73
CA SER A 108 15.34 -15.21 46.73
C SER A 108 16.44 -14.81 47.72
N LYS A 109 16.30 -13.68 48.42
CA LYS A 109 17.33 -13.15 49.34
C LYS A 109 16.94 -13.28 50.83
N ASP A 110 15.75 -13.81 51.10
CA ASP A 110 15.32 -14.32 52.41
C ASP A 110 15.54 -15.85 52.46
#